data_AF-A0A235GAV5-F1
#
_entry.id   AF-A0A235GAV5-F1
#
_cell.length_a   1.000
_cell.length_b   1.000
_cell.length_c   1.000
_cell.angle_alpha   90.00
_cell.angle_beta   90.00
_cell.angle_gamma   90.00
#
_symmetry.space_group_name_H-M   'P 1'
#
loop_
_entity.id
_entity.type
_entity.pdbx_description
1 polymer ?
#
loop_
_entity_poly.entity_id
_entity_poly.type
_entity_poly.pdbx_seq_one_letter_code
_entity_poly.pdbx_strand_id
1 'polypeptide(L)'
;MSAVLSKVVRKKLVHEAVLDKIDREHLSINTDKVRARLQTNREHVHGNMLRKCLDQWERIIADNDIDTVRKISVSDTETDREMRNMSPLSVLLSESERLRVLDLLKRTRE
;
A
#
# COMPACT_ATOMS: atom_id res chain seq x y z
N MET A 1 -1.18 2.33 23.92
CA MET A 1 -0.53 2.71 22.63
C MET A 1 -1.50 3.52 21.77
N SER A 2 -1.02 4.58 21.10
CA SER A 2 -1.84 5.50 20.29
C SER A 2 -2.42 4.83 19.03
N ALA A 3 -3.65 5.20 18.65
CA ALA A 3 -4.31 4.75 17.42
C ALA A 3 -3.44 4.98 16.16
N VAL A 4 -2.58 5.99 16.16
CA VAL A 4 -1.65 6.33 15.07
C VAL A 4 -0.65 5.20 14.82
N LEU A 5 -0.03 4.65 15.87
CA LEU A 5 0.91 3.53 15.75
C LEU A 5 0.23 2.31 15.12
N SER A 6 -1.02 2.05 15.48
CA SER A 6 -1.78 0.94 14.89
C SER A 6 -2.07 1.10 13.41
N LYS A 7 -2.26 2.34 12.93
CA LYS A 7 -2.49 2.63 11.52
C LYS A 7 -1.21 2.40 10.70
N VAL A 8 -0.07 2.87 11.21
CA VAL A 8 1.24 2.71 10.55
C VAL A 8 1.60 1.23 10.41
N VAL A 9 1.49 0.46 11.51
CA VAL A 9 1.75 -0.99 11.49
C VAL A 9 0.81 -1.71 10.53
N ARG A 10 -0.50 -1.40 10.56
CA ARG A 10 -1.48 -2.00 9.64
C ARG A 10 -1.10 -1.75 8.18
N LYS A 11 -0.73 -0.52 7.84
CA LYS A 11 -0.39 -0.14 6.46
C LYS A 11 0.86 -0.87 5.97
N LYS A 12 1.85 -1.06 6.84
CA LYS A 12 3.04 -1.87 6.56
C LYS A 12 2.67 -3.33 6.30
N LEU A 13 1.91 -3.97 7.19
CA LEU A 13 1.48 -5.36 7.04
C LEU A 13 0.62 -5.59 5.79
N VAL A 14 -0.26 -4.64 5.43
CA VAL A 14 -1.03 -4.72 4.17
C VAL A 14 -0.10 -4.70 2.95
N HIS A 15 0.93 -3.86 2.98
CA HIS A 15 1.89 -3.76 1.87
C HIS A 15 2.75 -5.03 1.75
N GLU A 16 3.18 -5.60 2.87
CA GLU A 16 3.90 -6.87 2.89
C GLU A 16 3.03 -8.01 2.35
N ALA A 17 1.77 -8.09 2.75
CA ALA A 17 0.84 -9.11 2.23
C ALA A 17 0.55 -8.94 0.73
N VAL A 18 0.50 -7.70 0.23
CA VAL A 18 0.38 -7.43 -1.22
C VAL A 18 1.61 -7.94 -1.96
N LEU A 19 2.82 -7.67 -1.44
CA LEU A 19 4.06 -8.12 -2.06
C LEU A 19 4.17 -9.65 -2.06
N ASP A 20 3.85 -10.31 -0.95
CA ASP A 20 3.80 -11.78 -0.87
C ASP A 20 2.85 -12.36 -1.93
N LYS A 21 1.69 -11.74 -2.12
CA LYS A 21 0.74 -12.16 -3.15
C LYS A 21 1.27 -11.96 -4.56
N ILE A 22 1.88 -10.80 -4.84
CA ILE A 22 2.50 -10.50 -6.15
C ILE A 22 3.58 -11.53 -6.46
N ASP A 23 4.42 -11.87 -5.49
CA ASP A 23 5.51 -12.82 -5.67
C ASP A 23 4.98 -14.24 -5.89
N ARG A 24 3.99 -14.67 -5.12
CA ARG A 24 3.37 -16.01 -5.23
C ARG A 24 2.58 -16.22 -6.53
N GLU A 25 1.83 -15.20 -6.95
CA GLU A 25 0.86 -15.29 -8.05
C GLU A 25 1.35 -14.60 -9.34
N HIS A 26 2.56 -14.02 -9.33
CA HIS A 26 3.13 -13.24 -10.43
C HIS A 26 2.19 -12.15 -10.96
N LEU A 27 1.50 -11.46 -10.05
CA LEU A 27 0.49 -10.46 -10.40
C LEU A 27 1.11 -9.18 -10.94
N SER A 28 0.50 -8.64 -12.00
CA SER A 28 0.74 -7.27 -12.41
C SER A 28 0.06 -6.29 -11.43
N ILE A 29 0.75 -5.21 -11.08
CA ILE A 29 0.15 -4.05 -10.40
C ILE A 29 -0.50 -3.09 -11.39
N ASN A 30 -0.13 -3.17 -12.68
CA ASN A 30 -0.73 -2.40 -13.75
C ASN A 30 -2.08 -3.01 -14.17
N THR A 31 -3.11 -2.77 -13.37
CA THR A 31 -4.47 -3.25 -13.63
C THR A 31 -5.49 -2.14 -13.51
N ASP A 32 -6.62 -2.28 -14.20
CA ASP A 32 -7.73 -1.33 -14.13
C ASP A 32 -8.23 -1.13 -12.69
N LYS A 33 -8.27 -2.19 -11.89
CA LYS A 33 -8.68 -2.13 -10.49
C LYS A 33 -7.73 -1.25 -9.65
N VAL A 34 -6.42 -1.38 -9.86
CA VAL A 34 -5.42 -0.57 -9.17
C VAL A 34 -5.47 0.89 -9.63
N ARG A 35 -5.61 1.12 -10.95
CA ARG A 35 -5.75 2.48 -11.53
C ARG A 35 -7.01 3.17 -11.04
N ALA A 36 -8.16 2.50 -11.03
CA ALA A 36 -9.41 3.01 -10.50
C ALA A 36 -9.27 3.40 -9.02
N ARG A 37 -8.58 2.57 -8.21
CA ARG A 37 -8.33 2.90 -6.81
C ARG A 37 -7.43 4.11 -6.65
N LEU A 38 -6.39 4.25 -7.47
CA LEU A 38 -5.52 5.43 -7.47
C LEU A 38 -6.32 6.70 -7.78
N GLN A 39 -7.22 6.62 -8.76
CA GLN A 39 -8.09 7.74 -9.11
C GLN A 39 -9.01 8.13 -7.95
N THR A 40 -9.64 7.16 -7.28
CA THR A 40 -10.42 7.44 -6.06
C THR A 40 -9.55 8.10 -4.98
N ASN A 41 -8.30 7.66 -4.78
CA ASN A 41 -7.40 8.31 -3.83
C ASN A 41 -7.12 9.78 -4.22
N ARG A 42 -6.94 10.10 -5.52
CA ARG A 42 -6.72 11.47 -6.02
C ARG A 42 -7.88 12.42 -5.71
N GLU A 43 -9.12 11.94 -5.77
CA GLU A 43 -10.32 12.75 -5.51
C GLU A 43 -10.40 13.25 -4.07
N HIS A 44 -9.86 12.49 -3.11
CA HIS A 44 -10.00 12.76 -1.68
C HIS A 44 -8.77 13.45 -1.05
N VAL A 45 -7.76 13.78 -1.86
CA VAL A 45 -6.47 14.25 -1.38
C VAL A 45 -6.22 15.71 -1.72
N HIS A 46 -6.02 16.49 -0.66
CA HIS A 46 -5.68 17.90 -0.72
C HIS A 46 -4.29 18.09 -0.09
N GLY A 47 -3.38 18.74 -0.81
CA GLY A 47 -2.00 18.97 -0.36
C GLY A 47 -0.94 18.54 -1.38
N ASN A 48 0.08 19.38 -1.56
CA ASN A 48 1.10 19.20 -2.62
C ASN A 48 1.93 17.92 -2.41
N MET A 49 2.29 17.61 -1.16
CA MET A 49 3.10 16.42 -0.85
C MET A 49 2.37 15.11 -1.16
N LEU A 50 1.11 14.98 -0.73
CA LEU A 50 0.31 13.78 -1.00
C LEU A 50 -0.02 13.62 -2.49
N ARG A 51 -0.19 14.74 -3.23
CA ARG A 51 -0.33 14.71 -4.69
C ARG A 51 0.92 14.15 -5.37
N LYS A 52 2.11 14.57 -4.95
CA LYS A 52 3.37 14.00 -5.45
C LYS A 52 3.47 12.48 -5.17
N CYS A 53 3.02 12.02 -4.01
CA CYS A 53 2.96 10.58 -3.73
C CYS A 53 2.03 9.84 -4.71
N LEU A 54 0.89 10.42 -5.06
CA LEU A 54 -0.04 9.82 -6.02
C LEU A 54 0.53 9.83 -7.46
N ASP A 55 1.23 10.89 -7.86
CA ASP A 55 1.93 10.96 -9.15
C ASP A 55 3.07 9.92 -9.22
N GLN A 56 3.77 9.70 -8.11
CA GLN A 56 4.78 8.65 -8.03
C GLN A 56 4.15 7.26 -8.13
N TRP A 57 3.02 7.03 -7.45
CA TRP A 57 2.27 5.77 -7.58
C TRP A 57 1.81 5.52 -9.01
N GLU A 58 1.32 6.55 -9.71
CA GLU A 58 0.91 6.43 -11.10
C GLU A 58 2.04 5.91 -11.99
N ARG A 59 3.26 6.43 -11.82
CA ARG A 59 4.45 5.97 -12.55
C ARG A 59 4.80 4.53 -12.21
N ILE A 60 4.89 4.20 -10.92
CA ILE A 60 5.18 2.83 -10.45
C ILE A 60 4.20 1.82 -11.04
N ILE A 61 2.91 2.17 -11.07
CA ILE A 61 1.86 1.31 -11.62
C ILE A 61 1.95 1.20 -13.13
N ALA A 62 2.21 2.31 -13.83
CA ALA A 62 2.35 2.30 -15.28
C ALA A 62 3.52 1.42 -15.74
N ASP A 63 4.65 1.51 -15.03
CA ASP A 63 5.87 0.77 -15.34
C ASP A 63 5.87 -0.65 -14.76
N ASN A 64 4.84 -1.02 -13.98
CA ASN A 64 4.77 -2.27 -13.23
C ASN A 64 6.03 -2.50 -12.35
N ASP A 65 6.55 -1.43 -11.76
CA ASP A 65 7.82 -1.41 -11.03
C ASP A 65 7.67 -1.98 -9.60
N ILE A 66 7.70 -3.31 -9.51
CA ILE A 66 7.59 -4.04 -8.24
C ILE A 66 8.79 -3.77 -7.32
N ASP A 67 9.97 -3.51 -7.87
CA ASP A 67 11.17 -3.26 -7.08
C ASP A 67 11.08 -1.97 -6.28
N THR A 68 10.51 -0.92 -6.86
CA THR A 68 10.22 0.31 -6.11
C THR A 68 9.14 0.08 -5.03
N VAL A 69 8.14 -0.77 -5.28
CA VAL A 69 7.17 -1.15 -4.23
C VAL A 69 7.86 -1.84 -3.06
N ARG A 70 8.81 -2.75 -3.31
CA ARG A 70 9.60 -3.42 -2.27
C ARG A 70 10.41 -2.42 -1.45
N LYS A 71 11.09 -1.47 -2.10
CA LYS A 71 11.84 -0.39 -1.43
C LYS A 71 10.96 0.44 -0.51
N ILE A 72 9.77 0.83 -0.99
CA ILE A 72 8.79 1.57 -0.19
C ILE A 72 8.29 0.75 1.00
N SER A 73 8.21 -0.58 0.90
CA SER A 73 7.73 -1.42 2.01
C SER A 73 8.70 -1.47 3.19
N VAL A 74 10.00 -1.53 2.92
CA VAL A 74 11.04 -1.69 3.94
C VAL A 74 11.56 -0.38 4.52
N SER A 75 11.39 0.74 3.80
CA SER A 75 11.89 2.04 4.22
C SER A 75 11.05 2.69 5.32
N ASP A 76 11.67 3.40 6.25
CA ASP A 76 11.01 4.14 7.33
C ASP A 76 11.20 5.67 7.24
N THR A 77 11.47 6.19 6.04
CA THR A 77 11.41 7.64 5.81
C THR A 77 9.97 8.16 5.95
N GLU A 78 9.81 9.44 6.25
CA GLU A 78 8.50 10.08 6.28
C GLU A 78 7.78 10.00 4.93
N THR A 79 8.50 10.23 3.84
CA THR A 79 7.96 10.13 2.49
C THR A 79 7.46 8.72 2.19
N ASP A 80 8.22 7.68 2.54
CA ASP A 80 7.82 6.30 2.26
C ASP A 80 6.63 5.86 3.13
N ARG A 81 6.52 6.38 4.36
CA ARG A 81 5.31 6.21 5.17
C ARG A 81 4.08 6.79 4.47
N GLU A 82 4.18 7.99 3.90
CA GLU A 82 3.07 8.57 3.15
C GLU A 82 2.79 7.84 1.83
N MET A 83 3.82 7.35 1.15
CA MET A 83 3.65 6.44 0.01
C MET A 83 2.83 5.20 0.41
N ARG A 84 3.15 4.53 1.53
CA ARG A 84 2.36 3.39 2.03
C ARG A 84 0.93 3.79 2.41
N ASN A 85 0.74 4.97 3.00
CA ASN A 85 -0.59 5.46 3.36
C ASN A 85 -1.48 5.62 2.12
N MET A 86 -0.91 6.16 1.04
CA MET A 86 -1.58 6.49 -0.22
C MET A 86 -1.62 5.33 -1.23
N SER A 87 -1.07 4.17 -0.88
CA SER A 87 -1.01 3.01 -1.77
C SER A 87 -2.39 2.56 -2.27
N PRO A 88 -2.57 2.41 -3.59
CA PRO A 88 -3.79 1.82 -4.15
C PRO A 88 -3.78 0.29 -4.12
N LEU A 89 -2.64 -0.35 -3.79
CA LEU A 89 -2.44 -1.79 -4.02
C LEU A 89 -3.25 -2.70 -3.08
N SER A 90 -3.83 -2.16 -2.00
CA SER A 90 -4.68 -2.93 -1.08
C SER A 90 -5.89 -3.59 -1.77
N VAL A 91 -6.26 -3.15 -2.98
CA VAL A 91 -7.32 -3.77 -3.81
C VAL A 91 -6.94 -5.11 -4.41
N LEU A 92 -5.66 -5.47 -4.41
CA LEU A 92 -5.17 -6.78 -4.87
C LEU A 92 -5.43 -7.88 -3.82
N LEU A 93 -5.57 -7.50 -2.55
CA LEU A 93 -5.97 -8.42 -1.50
C LEU A 93 -7.48 -8.68 -1.56
N SER A 94 -7.85 -9.95 -1.43
CA SER A 94 -9.21 -10.37 -1.15
C SER A 94 -9.63 -9.94 0.26
N GLU A 95 -10.92 -10.03 0.56
CA GLU A 95 -11.41 -9.76 1.90
C GLU A 95 -10.80 -10.70 2.95
N SER A 96 -10.70 -12.00 2.65
CA SER A 96 -10.08 -12.97 3.57
C SER A 96 -8.59 -12.69 3.81
N GLU A 97 -7.86 -12.23 2.81
CA GLU A 97 -6.46 -11.79 2.96
C GLU A 97 -6.33 -10.54 3.83
N ARG A 98 -7.23 -9.57 3.66
CA ARG A 98 -7.27 -8.37 4.53
C ARG A 98 -7.59 -8.74 5.97
N LEU A 99 -8.52 -9.67 6.21
CA LEU A 99 -8.84 -10.16 7.55
C LEU A 99 -7.65 -10.85 8.21
N ARG A 100 -6.86 -11.62 7.45
CA ARG A 100 -5.60 -12.22 7.95
C ARG A 100 -4.59 -11.17 8.41
N VAL A 101 -4.44 -10.08 7.67
CA VAL A 101 -3.58 -8.95 8.09
C VAL A 101 -4.05 -8.32 9.41
N LEU A 102 -5.36 -8.20 9.59
CA LEU A 102 -5.92 -7.70 10.85
C LEU A 102 -5.69 -8.66 12.02
N ASP A 103 -5.73 -9.97 11.77
CA ASP A 103 -5.42 -10.99 12.78
C ASP A 103 -3.94 -10.94 13.20
N LEU A 104 -3.02 -10.86 12.22
CA LEU A 104 -1.59 -10.68 12.50
C LEU A 104 -1.35 -9.45 13.39
N LEU A 105 -2.00 -8.34 13.08
CA LEU A 105 -1.89 -7.12 13.87
C LEU A 105 -2.43 -7.25 15.30
N LYS A 106 -3.40 -8.14 15.55
CA LYS A 106 -3.84 -8.45 16.93
C LYS A 106 -2.75 -9.23 17.67
N ARG A 107 -2.14 -10.22 17.02
CA ARG A 107 -1.08 -11.05 17.61
C ARG A 107 0.20 -10.27 17.90
N THR A 108 0.55 -9.27 17.08
CA THR A 108 1.71 -8.40 17.35
C THR A 108 1.50 -7.46 18.56
N ARG A 109 0.30 -7.43 19.15
CA ARG A 109 -0.03 -6.62 20.33
C ARG A 109 -0.02 -7.41 21.65
N GLU A 110 0.02 -8.74 21.56
CA GLU A 110 0.18 -9.66 22.70
C GLU A 110 1.67 -9.84 23.01
#